data_AF-A0AAX2J357-F1
#
_entry.id   AF-A0AAX2J357-F1
#
_cell.length_a   1.000
_cell.length_b   1.000
_cell.length_c   1.000
_cell.angle_alpha   90.00
_cell.angle_beta   90.00
_cell.angle_gamma   90.00
#
_symmetry.space_group_name_H-M   'P 1'
#
loop_
_entity.id
_entity.type
_entity.pdbx_description
1 polymer ?
#
loop_
_entity_poly.entity_id
_entity_poly.type
_entity_poly.pdbx_seq_one_letter_code
_entity_poly.pdbx_strand_id
1 'polypeptide(L)'
;MKMYLSLIAAAALSLAACGDNKPAAPAVAPAPAASEVAPAASETAPVASEAAPAAAEAAPAAASETAPAAPAATETAAPAAAAGECAAAITSDDAMKFDPKEISVPASCKQFSITLKHVGKMPAMAMGHNVVVSKTSDKDGVLADGATAKIENNFVKPNDERVVAHTKLIGGGEEDTLTFDVSKLAAGEAYEYYCSFPGHYAMMNGKISVAK
;
A
#
# COMPACT_ATOMS: atom_id res chain seq x y z
N MET A 1 -12.43 60.09 11.94
CA MET A 1 -13.23 60.78 12.98
C MET A 1 -14.71 60.56 12.65
N LYS A 2 -15.56 60.20 13.63
CA LYS A 2 -17.04 60.06 13.53
C LYS A 2 -17.54 59.02 12.49
N MET A 3 -18.74 58.44 12.57
CA MET A 3 -19.68 58.10 13.68
C MET A 3 -20.70 57.06 13.12
N TYR A 4 -21.64 56.57 13.95
CA TYR A 4 -22.80 55.73 13.59
C TYR A 4 -22.45 54.29 13.15
N LEU A 5 -22.73 53.20 13.89
CA LEU A 5 -23.57 52.92 15.08
C LEU A 5 -25.09 52.72 14.84
N SER A 6 -25.54 51.49 15.16
CA SER A 6 -26.84 51.07 15.72
C SER A 6 -28.00 50.54 14.85
N LEU A 7 -28.73 49.60 15.49
CA LEU A 7 -30.03 48.96 15.17
C LEU A 7 -30.02 47.95 14.00
N ILE A 8 -30.04 46.62 14.24
CA ILE A 8 -31.08 45.74 14.87
C ILE A 8 -32.31 45.52 13.97
N ALA A 9 -32.43 44.28 13.50
CA ALA A 9 -33.69 43.64 13.13
C ALA A 9 -33.61 42.16 13.54
N ALA A 10 -34.51 41.71 14.43
CA ALA A 10 -34.59 40.31 14.85
C ALA A 10 -35.70 39.60 14.06
N ALA A 11 -35.41 38.41 13.52
CA ALA A 11 -36.38 37.55 12.87
C ALA A 11 -36.41 36.20 13.60
N ALA A 12 -37.50 35.94 14.34
CA ALA A 12 -37.72 34.65 14.97
C ALA A 12 -38.49 33.72 14.03
N LEU A 13 -37.90 32.57 13.70
CA LEU A 13 -38.64 31.41 13.18
C LEU A 13 -38.59 30.30 14.23
N SER A 14 -39.71 30.09 14.91
CA SER A 14 -39.97 28.89 15.69
C SER A 14 -40.80 27.91 14.86
N LEU A 15 -40.33 26.67 14.75
CA LEU A 15 -41.16 25.55 14.33
C LEU A 15 -40.77 24.30 15.12
N ALA A 16 -41.76 23.51 15.51
CA ALA A 16 -41.60 22.48 16.53
C ALA A 16 -41.28 21.09 15.94
N ALA A 17 -40.54 20.29 16.70
CA ALA A 17 -40.55 18.84 16.62
C ALA A 17 -40.62 18.29 18.06
N CYS A 18 -41.68 17.56 18.38
CA CYS A 18 -41.82 16.91 19.69
C CYS A 18 -40.98 15.63 19.72
N GLY A 19 -40.26 15.38 20.82
CA GLY A 19 -39.42 14.19 20.94
C GLY A 19 -39.17 13.79 22.38
N ASP A 20 -40.11 13.06 22.99
CA ASP A 20 -39.87 12.32 24.22
C ASP A 20 -40.91 11.19 24.39
N ASN A 21 -40.50 9.93 24.23
CA ASN A 21 -41.17 8.79 24.86
C ASN A 21 -40.25 7.55 24.95
N LYS A 22 -40.16 6.96 26.15
CA LYS A 22 -39.30 5.83 26.55
C LYS A 22 -39.79 5.37 27.94
N PRO A 23 -39.63 4.10 28.38
CA PRO A 23 -39.03 2.91 27.74
C PRO A 23 -39.99 1.68 27.63
N ALA A 24 -39.54 0.62 26.96
CA ALA A 24 -39.88 -0.78 27.33
C ALA A 24 -38.80 -1.77 26.86
N ALA A 25 -38.60 -2.84 27.63
CA ALA A 25 -37.83 -4.06 27.33
C ALA A 25 -38.21 -5.13 28.38
N PRO A 26 -37.87 -6.44 28.23
CA PRO A 26 -37.29 -7.14 27.07
C PRO A 26 -38.17 -8.33 26.59
N ALA A 27 -37.78 -9.01 25.50
CA ALA A 27 -38.25 -10.37 25.16
C ALA A 27 -37.23 -11.15 24.31
N VAL A 28 -37.31 -12.49 24.36
CA VAL A 28 -36.33 -13.47 23.84
C VAL A 28 -36.62 -13.87 22.36
N ALA A 29 -35.61 -14.42 21.67
CA ALA A 29 -35.70 -14.95 20.31
C ALA A 29 -36.58 -16.25 20.21
N PRO A 30 -36.91 -16.75 18.99
CA PRO A 30 -35.93 -17.53 18.21
C PRO A 30 -35.93 -17.21 16.69
N ALA A 31 -35.02 -17.85 15.95
CA ALA A 31 -34.95 -17.80 14.48
C ALA A 31 -35.70 -18.98 13.82
N PRO A 32 -36.18 -18.84 12.57
CA PRO A 32 -36.62 -19.95 11.72
C PRO A 32 -35.43 -20.62 11.00
N ALA A 33 -35.64 -21.86 10.55
CA ALA A 33 -34.58 -22.75 10.04
C ALA A 33 -34.48 -22.82 8.51
N ALA A 34 -33.50 -23.60 8.02
CA ALA A 34 -33.31 -23.94 6.62
C ALA A 34 -34.48 -24.79 6.04
N SER A 35 -34.50 -24.94 4.72
CA SER A 35 -35.35 -25.89 4.01
C SER A 35 -34.46 -26.87 3.23
N GLU A 36 -34.76 -28.16 3.37
CA GLU A 36 -33.98 -29.29 2.84
C GLU A 36 -34.88 -30.13 1.93
N VAL A 37 -34.38 -30.58 0.78
CA VAL A 37 -35.11 -31.49 -0.12
C VAL A 37 -34.18 -32.58 -0.65
N ALA A 38 -34.55 -33.82 -0.30
CA ALA A 38 -34.04 -35.10 -0.82
C ALA A 38 -35.29 -35.88 -1.37
N PRO A 39 -35.24 -37.16 -1.85
CA PRO A 39 -34.21 -38.18 -1.61
C PRO A 39 -33.84 -39.14 -2.77
N ALA A 40 -32.79 -39.94 -2.51
CA ALA A 40 -32.59 -41.36 -2.90
C ALA A 40 -32.55 -41.79 -4.40
N ALA A 41 -32.09 -43.02 -4.74
CA ALA A 41 -30.94 -43.84 -4.32
C ALA A 41 -30.92 -45.17 -5.13
N SER A 42 -29.76 -45.63 -5.62
CA SER A 42 -29.24 -47.02 -5.42
C SER A 42 -27.90 -47.25 -6.17
N GLU A 43 -27.03 -48.07 -5.55
CA GLU A 43 -26.16 -49.15 -6.10
C GLU A 43 -25.31 -48.93 -7.39
N THR A 44 -24.11 -49.50 -7.57
CA THR A 44 -23.43 -50.67 -6.94
C THR A 44 -21.92 -50.42 -6.69
N ALA A 45 -21.30 -51.31 -5.90
CA ALA A 45 -19.84 -51.57 -5.81
C ALA A 45 -19.58 -53.03 -6.29
N PRO A 46 -18.36 -53.65 -6.30
CA PRO A 46 -17.04 -53.30 -5.72
C PRO A 46 -15.91 -53.33 -6.82
N VAL A 47 -14.58 -53.52 -6.65
CA VAL A 47 -13.70 -54.32 -5.75
C VAL A 47 -12.25 -53.81 -5.66
N ALA A 48 -11.52 -54.33 -4.65
CA ALA A 48 -10.07 -54.62 -4.54
C ALA A 48 -9.03 -53.81 -5.38
N SER A 49 -7.98 -53.20 -4.81
CA SER A 49 -6.96 -53.69 -3.85
C SER A 49 -5.85 -54.55 -4.48
N GLU A 50 -4.65 -53.98 -4.61
CA GLU A 50 -3.37 -54.71 -4.64
C GLU A 50 -2.35 -53.98 -3.75
N ALA A 51 -1.40 -54.71 -3.16
CA ALA A 51 -0.45 -54.21 -2.15
C ALA A 51 1.01 -54.54 -2.53
N ALA A 52 1.95 -53.78 -1.97
CA ALA A 52 3.38 -53.96 -2.20
C ALA A 52 3.96 -55.23 -1.53
N PRO A 53 5.09 -55.72 -2.05
CA PRO A 53 6.30 -55.93 -1.22
C PRO A 53 7.42 -54.94 -1.62
N ALA A 54 8.17 -54.36 -0.67
CA ALA A 54 9.43 -54.87 -0.09
C ALA A 54 10.59 -54.95 -1.13
N ALA A 55 11.65 -54.13 -1.03
CA ALA A 55 12.81 -54.24 -0.11
C ALA A 55 13.67 -55.50 -0.37
N ALA A 56 14.99 -55.46 -0.53
CA ALA A 56 15.97 -54.35 -0.72
C ALA A 56 17.02 -54.82 -1.78
N GLU A 57 18.30 -54.47 -1.91
CA GLU A 57 19.33 -53.62 -1.25
C GLU A 57 20.47 -53.41 -2.33
N ALA A 58 21.65 -52.77 -2.22
CA ALA A 58 22.43 -52.10 -1.16
C ALA A 58 23.45 -51.10 -1.79
N ALA A 59 24.29 -50.47 -0.95
CA ALA A 59 25.60 -49.86 -1.31
C ALA A 59 26.73 -50.84 -0.86
N PRO A 60 28.05 -50.69 -1.18
CA PRO A 60 28.83 -49.46 -1.44
C PRO A 60 29.88 -49.65 -2.59
N ALA A 61 31.04 -48.97 -2.76
CA ALA A 61 31.74 -47.89 -2.03
C ALA A 61 32.72 -47.12 -2.95
N ALA A 62 33.00 -45.85 -2.61
CA ALA A 62 34.27 -45.10 -2.81
C ALA A 62 34.78 -44.87 -4.27
N ALA A 63 35.66 -43.89 -4.57
CA ALA A 63 36.37 -42.92 -3.72
C ALA A 63 36.62 -41.57 -4.45
N SER A 64 37.03 -40.54 -3.70
CA SER A 64 38.12 -39.55 -3.96
C SER A 64 38.71 -39.39 -5.38
N GLU A 65 39.08 -38.21 -5.90
CA GLU A 65 39.27 -36.81 -5.40
C GLU A 65 38.79 -35.83 -6.52
N THR A 66 38.69 -34.49 -6.44
CA THR A 66 39.47 -33.40 -5.81
C THR A 66 38.62 -32.11 -5.82
N ALA A 67 39.00 -31.08 -5.03
CA ALA A 67 38.44 -29.73 -5.17
C ALA A 67 39.09 -28.95 -6.34
N PRO A 68 38.38 -27.95 -6.89
CA PRO A 68 38.97 -26.61 -6.95
C PRO A 68 38.10 -25.55 -6.26
N ALA A 69 38.72 -24.47 -5.80
CA ALA A 69 38.02 -23.36 -5.17
C ALA A 69 37.21 -22.55 -6.19
N ALA A 70 35.92 -22.34 -5.92
CA ALA A 70 35.17 -21.27 -6.58
C ALA A 70 35.62 -19.91 -6.02
N PRO A 71 35.81 -18.87 -6.86
CA PRO A 71 36.18 -17.55 -6.38
C PRO A 71 35.04 -16.92 -5.56
N ALA A 72 35.40 -16.05 -4.61
CA ALA A 72 34.41 -15.33 -3.82
C ALA A 72 33.46 -14.52 -4.72
N ALA A 73 32.16 -14.61 -4.47
CA ALA A 73 31.19 -13.74 -5.09
C ALA A 73 31.43 -12.31 -4.60
N THR A 74 32.09 -11.49 -5.42
CA THR A 74 32.15 -10.05 -5.21
C THR A 74 30.74 -9.49 -5.35
N GLU A 75 30.10 -9.24 -4.22
CA GLU A 75 28.82 -8.54 -4.14
C GLU A 75 28.99 -7.16 -4.76
N THR A 76 28.56 -7.03 -6.02
CA THR A 76 28.66 -5.78 -6.77
C THR A 76 27.63 -4.84 -6.16
N ALA A 77 28.07 -4.01 -5.22
CA ALA A 77 27.28 -2.92 -4.69
C ALA A 77 26.74 -2.11 -5.87
N ALA A 78 25.43 -2.23 -6.11
CA ALA A 78 24.79 -1.52 -7.21
C ALA A 78 25.05 -0.02 -7.01
N PRO A 79 25.37 0.74 -8.07
CA PRO A 79 25.59 2.15 -7.92
C PRO A 79 24.29 2.79 -7.42
N ALA A 80 24.30 3.23 -6.16
CA ALA A 80 23.33 4.18 -5.65
C ALA A 80 23.42 5.39 -6.59
N ALA A 81 22.45 5.51 -7.50
CA ALA A 81 22.49 6.50 -8.56
C ALA A 81 22.61 7.87 -7.88
N ALA A 82 23.71 8.56 -8.15
CA ALA A 82 23.99 9.87 -7.58
C ALA A 82 22.95 10.85 -8.14
N ALA A 83 21.82 10.94 -7.45
CA ALA A 83 20.76 11.86 -7.75
C ALA A 83 21.37 13.27 -7.73
N GLY A 84 21.20 14.02 -8.82
CA GLY A 84 21.54 15.44 -8.81
C GLY A 84 20.72 16.18 -7.75
N GLU A 85 21.12 17.40 -7.42
CA GLU A 85 20.57 18.18 -6.29
C GLU A 85 19.02 18.27 -6.27
N CYS A 86 18.37 18.12 -7.43
CA CYS A 86 16.92 18.11 -7.61
C CYS A 86 16.30 16.72 -7.83
N ALA A 87 16.86 15.66 -7.25
CA ALA A 87 16.29 14.32 -7.27
C ALA A 87 16.59 13.50 -6.01
N ALA A 88 15.82 12.42 -5.82
CA ALA A 88 16.08 11.38 -4.82
C ALA A 88 15.78 9.99 -5.38
N ALA A 89 16.31 8.95 -4.72
CA ALA A 89 15.93 7.57 -4.95
C ALA A 89 15.29 7.00 -3.68
N ILE A 90 14.26 6.16 -3.84
CA ILE A 90 13.68 5.32 -2.80
C ILE A 90 13.90 3.87 -3.21
N THR A 91 14.42 3.06 -2.29
CA THR A 91 14.51 1.61 -2.45
C THR A 91 13.35 0.93 -1.73
N SER A 92 12.81 -0.15 -2.30
CA SER A 92 11.76 -0.97 -1.68
C SER A 92 12.05 -2.46 -1.80
N ASP A 93 11.68 -3.24 -0.78
CA ASP A 93 12.02 -4.66 -0.69
C ASP A 93 10.79 -5.57 -0.55
N ASP A 94 11.02 -6.88 -0.67
CA ASP A 94 10.03 -7.94 -0.48
C ASP A 94 9.47 -8.01 0.98
N ALA A 95 9.99 -7.17 1.89
CA ALA A 95 9.63 -7.10 3.30
C ALA A 95 8.94 -5.78 3.68
N MET A 96 8.34 -5.09 2.71
CA MET A 96 7.57 -3.84 2.88
C MET A 96 8.36 -2.72 3.57
N LYS A 97 9.63 -2.51 3.21
CA LYS A 97 10.41 -1.35 3.65
C LYS A 97 10.51 -0.28 2.56
N PHE A 98 10.71 0.96 3.01
CA PHE A 98 11.27 2.05 2.20
C PHE A 98 12.50 2.59 2.92
N ASP A 99 13.56 2.84 2.13
CA ASP A 99 14.71 3.65 2.52
C ASP A 99 15.02 4.65 1.38
N PRO A 100 15.26 5.95 1.65
CA PRO A 100 15.31 6.60 2.96
C PRO A 100 13.95 6.71 3.66
N LYS A 101 13.93 7.27 4.87
CA LYS A 101 12.71 7.65 5.62
C LYS A 101 12.39 9.15 5.65
N GLU A 102 13.32 10.00 5.23
CA GLU A 102 13.10 11.44 5.06
C GLU A 102 13.74 11.89 3.75
N ILE A 103 13.05 12.74 2.99
CA ILE A 103 13.54 13.37 1.75
C ILE A 103 13.47 14.89 1.91
N SER A 104 14.56 15.55 1.52
CA SER A 104 14.66 17.00 1.55
C SER A 104 14.79 17.54 0.12
N VAL A 105 13.86 18.41 -0.26
CA VAL A 105 13.78 19.02 -1.60
C VAL A 105 14.36 20.43 -1.52
N PRO A 106 15.46 20.77 -2.22
CA PRO A 106 15.99 22.13 -2.18
C PRO A 106 15.04 23.14 -2.81
N ALA A 107 14.79 24.28 -2.14
CA ALA A 107 13.95 25.37 -2.66
C ALA A 107 14.50 26.04 -3.95
N SER A 108 15.75 25.78 -4.31
CA SER A 108 16.35 26.17 -5.59
C SER A 108 15.81 25.37 -6.79
N CYS A 109 15.27 24.18 -6.55
CA CYS A 109 14.75 23.29 -7.59
C CYS A 109 13.39 23.77 -8.08
N LYS A 110 13.23 23.89 -9.42
CA LYS A 110 11.91 24.14 -10.03
C LYS A 110 11.05 22.88 -10.06
N GLN A 111 11.69 21.75 -10.37
CA GLN A 111 11.10 20.41 -10.39
C GLN A 111 11.99 19.48 -9.58
N PHE A 112 11.38 18.47 -8.96
CA PHE A 112 12.07 17.42 -8.21
C PHE A 112 11.60 16.05 -8.70
N SER A 113 12.53 15.09 -8.81
CA SER A 113 12.23 13.73 -9.26
C SER A 113 12.50 12.69 -8.18
N ILE A 114 11.65 11.67 -8.08
CA ILE A 114 11.83 10.55 -7.15
C ILE A 114 11.76 9.24 -7.94
N THR A 115 12.87 8.52 -7.99
CA THR A 115 12.93 7.18 -8.59
C THR A 115 12.68 6.13 -7.51
N LEU A 116 11.59 5.36 -7.63
CA LEU A 116 11.37 4.15 -6.85
C LEU A 116 12.08 2.98 -7.54
N LYS A 117 12.88 2.21 -6.80
CA LYS A 117 13.54 0.97 -7.25
C LYS A 117 13.15 -0.19 -6.33
N HIS A 118 12.51 -1.22 -6.86
CA HIS A 118 12.13 -2.39 -6.06
C HIS A 118 13.21 -3.48 -6.17
N VAL A 119 14.03 -3.62 -5.13
CA VAL A 119 15.17 -4.56 -5.07
C VAL A 119 14.77 -6.00 -4.69
N GLY A 120 13.46 -6.27 -4.60
CA GLY A 120 12.90 -7.59 -4.32
C GLY A 120 12.78 -8.47 -5.56
N LYS A 121 11.99 -9.54 -5.46
CA LYS A 121 11.74 -10.52 -6.53
C LYS A 121 10.25 -10.85 -6.72
N MET A 122 9.36 -10.37 -5.84
CA MET A 122 7.93 -10.65 -5.97
C MET A 122 7.26 -9.77 -7.04
N PRO A 123 6.27 -10.29 -7.80
CA PRO A 123 5.59 -9.52 -8.85
C PRO A 123 4.64 -8.46 -8.26
N ALA A 124 4.36 -7.41 -9.04
CA ALA A 124 3.52 -6.28 -8.62
C ALA A 124 2.10 -6.67 -8.14
N MET A 125 1.57 -7.81 -8.62
CA MET A 125 0.28 -8.36 -8.19
C MET A 125 0.28 -8.88 -6.73
N ALA A 126 1.45 -9.16 -6.15
CA ALA A 126 1.61 -9.82 -4.84
C ALA A 126 2.39 -8.98 -3.82
N MET A 127 3.36 -8.19 -4.28
CA MET A 127 4.15 -7.27 -3.45
C MET A 127 4.43 -5.97 -4.23
N GLY A 128 3.40 -5.43 -4.88
CA GLY A 128 3.54 -4.23 -5.68
C GLY A 128 3.78 -3.00 -4.81
N HIS A 129 4.77 -2.20 -5.21
CA HIS A 129 5.13 -0.96 -4.52
C HIS A 129 4.98 0.24 -5.44
N ASN A 130 4.49 1.35 -4.91
CA ASN A 130 4.44 2.65 -5.58
C ASN A 130 4.88 3.73 -4.58
N VAL A 131 5.23 4.92 -5.07
CA VAL A 131 5.39 6.11 -4.23
C VAL A 131 4.28 7.08 -4.59
N VAL A 132 3.48 7.46 -3.61
CA VAL A 132 2.45 8.52 -3.67
C VAL A 132 2.90 9.65 -2.76
N VAL A 133 2.83 10.90 -3.23
CA VAL A 133 3.12 12.09 -2.41
C VAL A 133 1.83 12.87 -2.16
N SER A 134 1.48 13.09 -0.89
CA SER A 134 0.33 13.92 -0.48
C SER A 134 0.65 14.70 0.79
N LYS A 135 -0.27 15.57 1.22
CA LYS A 135 -0.27 16.06 2.60
C LYS A 135 -0.51 14.93 3.59
N THR A 136 0.06 15.02 4.78
CA THR A 136 -0.23 14.12 5.92
C THR A 136 -1.73 14.09 6.26
N SER A 137 -2.41 15.24 6.18
CA SER A 137 -3.85 15.38 6.46
C SER A 137 -4.75 14.54 5.53
N ASP A 138 -4.29 14.37 4.29
CA ASP A 138 -5.13 13.87 3.19
C ASP A 138 -4.92 12.37 2.96
N LYS A 139 -3.79 11.85 3.44
CA LYS A 139 -3.26 10.51 3.20
C LYS A 139 -4.26 9.39 3.51
N ASP A 140 -5.01 9.43 4.62
CA ASP A 140 -6.00 8.37 4.93
C ASP A 140 -7.16 8.33 3.90
N GLY A 141 -7.56 9.50 3.38
CA GLY A 141 -8.55 9.59 2.31
C GLY A 141 -8.01 9.13 0.96
N VAL A 142 -6.74 9.41 0.65
CA VAL A 142 -6.06 8.92 -0.56
C VAL A 142 -5.89 7.40 -0.53
N LEU A 143 -5.55 6.82 0.63
CA LEU A 143 -5.42 5.37 0.81
C LEU A 143 -6.76 4.64 0.63
N ALA A 144 -7.85 5.16 1.20
CA ALA A 144 -9.18 4.56 1.08
C ALA A 144 -9.72 4.61 -0.37
N ASP A 145 -9.56 5.75 -1.05
CA ASP A 145 -9.92 5.90 -2.45
C ASP A 145 -9.00 5.09 -3.39
N GLY A 146 -7.71 5.02 -3.06
CA GLY A 146 -6.71 4.23 -3.79
C GLY A 146 -6.97 2.73 -3.75
N ALA A 147 -7.33 2.19 -2.58
CA ALA A 147 -7.79 0.80 -2.44
C ALA A 147 -9.03 0.51 -3.31
N THR A 148 -9.93 1.49 -3.46
CA THR A 148 -11.12 1.39 -4.33
C THR A 148 -10.75 1.48 -5.82
N ALA A 149 -9.70 2.23 -6.17
CA ALA A 149 -9.21 2.41 -7.53
C ALA A 149 -8.45 1.19 -8.09
N LYS A 150 -7.96 0.29 -7.22
CA LYS A 150 -7.32 -0.99 -7.54
C LYS A 150 -6.01 -0.89 -8.36
N ILE A 151 -5.42 -2.04 -8.64
CA ILE A 151 -4.11 -2.20 -9.27
C ILE A 151 -4.05 -1.63 -10.70
N GLU A 152 -5.16 -1.63 -11.42
CA GLU A 152 -5.29 -1.05 -12.76
C GLU A 152 -5.04 0.46 -12.78
N ASN A 153 -5.25 1.13 -11.64
CA ASN A 153 -4.94 2.54 -11.42
C ASN A 153 -3.75 2.73 -10.45
N ASN A 154 -2.91 1.71 -10.28
CA ASN A 154 -1.75 1.72 -9.37
C ASN A 154 -2.11 1.93 -7.89
N PHE A 155 -3.33 1.59 -7.48
CA PHE A 155 -3.92 1.96 -6.18
C PHE A 155 -3.89 3.47 -5.89
N VAL A 156 -4.06 4.30 -6.93
CA VAL A 156 -4.29 5.74 -6.82
C VAL A 156 -5.58 6.07 -7.56
N LYS A 157 -6.42 6.92 -6.98
CA LYS A 157 -7.66 7.37 -7.63
C LYS A 157 -7.33 8.26 -8.84
N PRO A 158 -7.87 7.99 -10.04
CA PRO A 158 -7.65 8.84 -11.19
C PRO A 158 -8.07 10.30 -10.93
N ASN A 159 -7.15 11.24 -11.20
CA ASN A 159 -7.33 12.68 -10.98
C ASN A 159 -7.62 13.07 -9.51
N ASP A 160 -6.99 12.38 -8.55
CA ASP A 160 -7.08 12.75 -7.13
C ASP A 160 -6.28 14.04 -6.83
N GLU A 161 -6.99 15.15 -6.63
CA GLU A 161 -6.41 16.48 -6.36
C GLU A 161 -5.54 16.55 -5.08
N ARG A 162 -5.65 15.56 -4.18
CA ARG A 162 -4.81 15.44 -2.97
C ARG A 162 -3.40 14.92 -3.26
N VAL A 163 -3.18 14.32 -4.44
CA VAL A 163 -1.92 13.69 -4.83
C VAL A 163 -1.06 14.67 -5.63
N VAL A 164 0.11 15.02 -5.10
CA VAL A 164 1.08 15.93 -5.72
C VAL A 164 1.68 15.30 -6.99
N ALA A 165 2.06 14.03 -6.86
CA ALA A 165 2.52 13.11 -7.89
C ALA A 165 2.54 11.67 -7.34
N HIS A 166 2.61 10.67 -8.24
CA HIS A 166 2.86 9.28 -7.88
C HIS A 166 3.63 8.53 -8.98
N THR A 167 4.26 7.40 -8.64
CA THR A 167 4.80 6.43 -9.61
C THR A 167 3.70 5.47 -10.09
N LYS A 168 4.02 4.63 -11.08
CA LYS A 168 3.33 3.36 -11.28
C LYS A 168 3.51 2.43 -10.07
N LEU A 169 2.70 1.39 -10.01
CA LEU A 169 2.94 0.23 -9.15
C LEU A 169 3.93 -0.72 -9.86
N ILE A 170 5.02 -1.07 -9.18
CA ILE A 170 6.12 -1.88 -9.74
C ILE A 170 6.38 -3.13 -8.90
N GLY A 171 6.93 -4.16 -9.54
CA GLY A 171 7.37 -5.43 -8.95
C GLY A 171 8.90 -5.52 -8.79
N GLY A 172 9.37 -6.61 -8.18
CA GLY A 172 10.78 -6.85 -7.91
C GLY A 172 11.64 -6.87 -9.19
N GLY A 173 12.72 -6.08 -9.19
CA GLY A 173 13.61 -5.86 -10.32
C GLY A 173 13.24 -4.67 -11.22
N GLU A 174 12.10 -4.02 -10.98
CA GLU A 174 11.65 -2.85 -11.75
C GLU A 174 12.00 -1.52 -11.06
N GLU A 175 11.92 -0.43 -11.84
CA GLU A 175 11.97 0.95 -11.34
C GLU A 175 11.04 1.88 -12.12
N ASP A 176 10.55 2.93 -11.46
CA ASP A 176 9.74 3.99 -12.07
C ASP A 176 10.06 5.35 -11.41
N THR A 177 9.89 6.45 -12.14
CA THR A 177 10.24 7.80 -11.65
C THR A 177 9.08 8.76 -11.77
N LEU A 178 8.68 9.34 -10.64
CA LEU A 178 7.78 10.49 -10.61
C LEU A 178 8.59 11.79 -10.68
N THR A 179 7.98 12.85 -11.23
CA THR A 179 8.54 14.21 -11.24
C THR A 179 7.42 15.21 -10.96
N PHE A 180 7.70 16.23 -10.16
CA PHE A 180 6.73 17.27 -9.80
C PHE A 180 7.39 18.65 -9.67
N ASP A 181 6.61 19.70 -9.92
CA ASP A 181 7.02 21.08 -9.66
C ASP A 181 7.06 21.35 -8.16
N VAL A 182 8.18 21.88 -7.65
CA VAL A 182 8.40 22.06 -6.20
C VAL A 182 7.40 23.05 -5.59
N SER A 183 6.84 23.96 -6.41
CA SER A 183 5.76 24.86 -6.03
C SER A 183 4.44 24.17 -5.61
N LYS A 184 4.28 22.86 -5.87
CA LYS A 184 3.17 22.05 -5.33
C LYS A 184 3.34 21.72 -3.84
N LEU A 185 4.55 21.86 -3.28
CA LEU A 185 4.82 21.69 -1.86
C LEU A 185 4.72 23.05 -1.15
N ALA A 186 3.64 23.27 -0.41
CA ALA A 186 3.42 24.50 0.34
C ALA A 186 4.40 24.60 1.54
N ALA A 187 5.03 25.76 1.70
CA ALA A 187 5.96 25.99 2.80
C ALA A 187 5.23 25.99 4.16
N GLY A 188 5.67 25.12 5.08
CA GLY A 188 5.06 24.95 6.40
C GLY A 188 3.92 23.94 6.47
N GLU A 189 3.54 23.34 5.34
CA GLU A 189 2.59 22.22 5.27
C GLU A 189 3.32 20.87 5.45
N ALA A 190 2.65 19.88 6.04
CA ALA A 190 3.22 18.56 6.28
C ALA A 190 2.94 17.60 5.11
N TYR A 191 3.99 17.07 4.49
CA TYR A 191 3.89 16.11 3.38
C TYR A 191 4.60 14.79 3.70
N GLU A 192 4.01 13.72 3.20
CA GLU A 192 4.53 12.35 3.28
C GLU A 192 4.63 11.74 1.89
N TYR A 193 5.54 10.77 1.76
CA TYR A 193 5.58 9.83 0.66
C TYR A 193 5.32 8.42 1.18
N TYR A 194 4.51 7.64 0.46
CA TYR A 194 4.10 6.32 0.94
C TYR A 194 3.66 5.38 -0.19
N CYS A 195 3.61 4.09 0.11
CA CYS A 195 2.96 3.09 -0.74
C CYS A 195 1.45 3.04 -0.44
N SER A 196 0.63 3.11 -1.49
CA SER A 196 -0.84 3.00 -1.39
C SER A 196 -1.39 1.61 -1.72
N PHE A 197 -0.54 0.62 -1.99
CA PHE A 197 -0.96 -0.79 -2.03
C PHE A 197 -1.62 -1.16 -0.67
N PRO A 198 -2.78 -1.83 -0.67
CA PRO A 198 -3.56 -2.05 0.56
C PRO A 198 -2.75 -2.62 1.73
N GLY A 199 -2.67 -1.85 2.81
CA GLY A 199 -1.96 -2.20 4.05
C GLY A 199 -0.48 -1.79 4.12
N HIS A 200 0.18 -1.51 3.00
CA HIS A 200 1.64 -1.29 2.97
C HIS A 200 2.08 0.00 3.70
N TYR A 201 1.23 1.05 3.72
CA TYR A 201 1.51 2.33 4.39
C TYR A 201 2.09 2.19 5.82
N ALA A 202 1.65 1.18 6.60
CA ALA A 202 2.06 1.00 7.98
C ALA A 202 3.58 0.88 8.19
N MET A 203 4.32 0.44 7.17
CA MET A 203 5.79 0.37 7.16
C MET A 203 6.41 1.15 5.99
N MET A 204 5.67 1.33 4.91
CA MET A 204 6.11 1.98 3.67
C MET A 204 5.65 3.44 3.60
N ASN A 205 6.12 4.24 4.55
CA ASN A 205 5.99 5.69 4.57
C ASN A 205 7.34 6.37 4.85
N GLY A 206 7.41 7.69 4.61
CA GLY A 206 8.49 8.59 4.97
C GLY A 206 8.06 10.05 4.77
N LYS A 207 8.82 11.01 5.30
CA LYS A 207 8.48 12.45 5.23
C LYS A 207 9.15 13.13 4.04
N ILE A 208 8.46 14.04 3.36
CA ILE A 208 9.07 14.93 2.37
C ILE A 208 8.87 16.39 2.76
N SER A 209 9.92 17.20 2.62
CA SER A 209 9.89 18.62 3.02
C SER A 209 10.78 19.46 2.11
N VAL A 210 10.47 20.76 2.00
CA VAL A 210 11.30 21.72 1.27
C VAL A 210 12.33 22.36 2.20
N ALA A 211 13.61 22.20 1.90
CA ALA A 211 14.72 22.86 2.57
C ALA A 211 15.10 24.19 1.88
N LYS A 212 15.79 25.06 2.61
CA LYS A 212 16.27 26.38 2.15
C LYS A 212 17.71 26.29 1.67
#